data_AF-A0A527X3H8-F1
#
_entry.id   AF-A0A527X3H8-F1
#
_cell.length_a   1.000
_cell.length_b   1.000
_cell.length_c   1.000
_cell.angle_alpha   90.00
_cell.angle_beta   90.00
_cell.angle_gamma   90.00
#
_symmetry.space_group_name_H-M   'P 1'
#
loop_
_entity.id
_entity.type
_entity.pdbx_description
1 polymer ?
#
loop_
_entity_poly.entity_id
_entity_poly.type
_entity_poly.pdbx_seq_one_letter_code
_entity_poly.pdbx_strand_id
1 'polypeptide(L)'
;MIRKASSNTISRDLTVNEAFALTKRIRTAVDKVWSLLLEAHDRKAWKALKYPTWEAYIKAEFQIGRAHAYRLLDQGRVISAIEEATGNLSPSGDISEAAARDIKDDLPAVAGEIKARIEQGEEPRKAATDVIAEKRAAKDKAKALKKAQQVEHDRQRDEARAALPEAIKQHTAARDEVVAKAKTTGVDVEAVDRIAELEDHVRELEAENARLKAENEKFADMWVQYQNGGFGAVIAGKDEEIRALKARLVQESEHKAGWMGRAKSWQKRAIDLGWSSDVVIPLDQQSSIDEVIPLD
;
A
#
# COMPACT_ATOMS: atom_id res chain seq x y z
N MET A 1 23.86 -17.54 79.63
CA MET A 1 24.62 -18.27 78.60
C MET A 1 23.63 -18.89 77.61
N ILE A 2 23.33 -18.21 76.51
CA ILE A 2 22.49 -18.75 75.43
C ILE A 2 23.45 -19.36 74.40
N ARG A 3 23.49 -20.69 74.29
CA ARG A 3 24.24 -21.36 73.23
C ARG A 3 23.51 -21.12 71.91
N LYS A 4 24.09 -20.26 71.08
CA LYS A 4 23.72 -20.09 69.68
C LYS A 4 24.08 -21.39 68.96
N ALA A 5 23.08 -22.23 68.69
CA ALA A 5 23.25 -23.39 67.82
C ALA A 5 23.45 -22.86 66.40
N SER A 6 24.70 -22.75 65.99
CA SER A 6 25.07 -22.53 64.59
C SER A 6 24.66 -23.78 63.81
N SER A 7 23.53 -23.74 63.12
CA SER A 7 23.20 -24.73 62.09
C SER A 7 24.12 -24.49 60.89
N ASN A 8 25.34 -25.01 61.00
CA ASN A 8 26.25 -25.13 59.88
C ASN A 8 25.75 -26.27 58.98
N THR A 9 24.74 -25.97 58.16
CA THR A 9 24.28 -26.88 57.12
C THR A 9 25.31 -26.83 56.01
N ILE A 10 26.35 -27.66 56.11
CA ILE A 10 27.25 -27.94 54.99
C ILE A 10 26.38 -28.61 53.93
N SER A 11 26.00 -27.85 52.90
CA SER A 11 25.22 -28.32 51.76
C SER A 11 26.06 -29.34 51.01
N ARG A 12 25.87 -30.63 51.30
CA ARG A 12 26.45 -31.73 50.53
C ARG A 12 25.88 -31.69 49.11
N ASP A 13 26.76 -31.85 48.12
CA ASP A 13 26.35 -32.00 46.72
C ASP A 13 25.47 -33.24 46.52
N LEU A 14 24.48 -33.10 45.63
CA LEU A 14 23.54 -34.18 45.30
C LEU A 14 24.30 -35.38 44.71
N THR A 15 23.92 -36.58 45.14
CA THR A 15 24.32 -37.80 44.41
C THR A 15 23.63 -37.87 43.06
N VAL A 16 24.16 -38.70 42.15
CA VAL A 16 23.56 -38.94 40.82
C VAL A 16 22.08 -39.34 40.95
N ASN A 17 21.73 -40.24 41.86
CA ASN A 17 20.35 -40.69 42.05
C ASN A 17 19.43 -39.58 42.57
N GLU A 18 19.91 -38.76 43.50
CA GLU A 18 19.15 -37.61 44.02
C GLU A 18 18.96 -36.54 42.94
N ALA A 19 19.99 -36.29 42.12
CA ALA A 19 19.90 -35.38 40.98
C ALA A 19 18.89 -35.88 39.93
N PHE A 20 18.88 -37.19 39.62
CA PHE A 20 17.88 -37.79 38.73
C PHE A 20 16.46 -37.66 39.29
N ALA A 21 16.26 -37.96 40.58
CA ALA A 21 14.96 -37.84 41.23
C ALA A 21 14.46 -36.38 41.26
N LEU A 22 15.35 -35.43 41.57
CA LEU A 22 15.06 -33.99 41.55
C LEU A 22 14.67 -33.53 40.13
N THR A 23 15.45 -33.92 39.13
CA THR A 23 15.19 -33.57 37.72
C THR A 23 13.83 -34.12 37.25
N LYS A 24 13.50 -35.36 37.63
CA LYS A 24 12.19 -35.95 37.33
C LYS A 24 11.05 -35.15 37.97
N ARG A 25 11.19 -34.75 39.24
CA ARG A 25 10.20 -33.91 39.93
C ARG A 25 10.04 -32.53 39.29
N ILE A 26 11.14 -31.90 38.88
CA ILE A 26 11.12 -30.62 38.16
C ILE A 26 10.34 -30.78 36.86
N ARG A 27 10.62 -31.82 36.07
CA ARG A 27 9.89 -32.10 34.81
C ARG A 27 8.39 -32.24 35.05
N THR A 28 7.98 -33.09 36.00
CA THR A 28 6.56 -33.24 36.34
C THR A 28 5.93 -31.92 36.81
N ALA A 29 6.66 -31.08 37.55
CA ALA A 29 6.15 -29.80 37.99
C ALA A 29 5.96 -28.82 36.83
N VAL A 30 6.94 -28.71 35.93
CA VAL A 30 6.84 -27.92 34.70
C VAL A 30 5.68 -28.40 33.84
N ASP A 31 5.46 -29.72 33.77
CA ASP A 31 4.34 -30.29 33.03
C ASP A 31 2.97 -29.88 33.60
N LYS A 32 2.89 -29.78 34.93
CA LYS A 32 1.69 -29.28 35.59
C LYS A 32 1.49 -27.78 35.44
N VAL A 33 2.55 -27.00 35.22
CA VAL A 33 2.44 -25.54 35.10
C VAL A 33 1.65 -25.14 33.87
N TRP A 34 1.94 -25.72 32.70
CA TRP A 34 1.23 -25.33 31.47
C TRP A 34 -0.24 -25.77 31.50
N SER A 35 -0.56 -26.94 32.07
CA SER A 35 -1.94 -27.42 32.19
C SER A 35 -2.75 -26.54 33.14
N LEU A 36 -2.17 -26.15 34.28
CA LEU A 36 -2.80 -25.20 35.21
C LEU A 36 -2.95 -23.80 34.61
N LEU A 37 -1.96 -23.32 33.85
CA LEU A 37 -2.06 -22.02 33.16
C LEU A 37 -3.15 -22.04 32.07
N LEU A 38 -3.25 -23.15 31.33
CA LEU A 38 -4.30 -23.33 30.31
C LEU A 38 -5.67 -23.39 30.97
N GLU A 39 -5.84 -24.15 32.06
CA GLU A 39 -7.08 -24.19 32.83
C GLU A 39 -7.44 -22.81 33.39
N ALA A 40 -6.48 -22.11 34.02
CA ALA A 40 -6.67 -20.76 34.53
C ALA A 40 -7.08 -19.80 33.41
N HIS A 41 -6.52 -19.98 32.21
CA HIS A 41 -6.88 -19.17 31.06
C HIS A 41 -8.31 -19.48 30.58
N ASP A 42 -8.63 -20.73 30.34
CA ASP A 42 -9.91 -21.15 29.74
C ASP A 42 -11.09 -20.93 30.70
N ARG A 43 -10.87 -21.15 32.00
CA ARG A 43 -11.84 -20.86 33.07
C ARG A 43 -11.84 -19.39 33.51
N LYS A 44 -11.04 -18.54 32.85
CA LYS A 44 -11.00 -17.09 33.06
C LYS A 44 -10.69 -16.70 34.52
N ALA A 45 -9.70 -17.34 35.14
CA ALA A 45 -9.28 -17.10 36.52
C ALA A 45 -9.04 -15.61 36.82
N TRP A 46 -8.46 -14.87 35.86
CA TRP A 46 -8.24 -13.43 35.98
C TRP A 46 -9.55 -12.65 36.24
N LYS A 47 -10.67 -13.05 35.62
CA LYS A 47 -11.97 -12.41 35.86
C LYS A 47 -12.52 -12.71 37.24
N ALA A 48 -12.36 -13.95 37.70
CA ALA A 48 -12.79 -14.35 39.04
C ALA A 48 -12.02 -13.59 40.12
N LEU A 49 -10.71 -13.40 39.90
CA LEU A 49 -9.80 -12.62 40.74
C LEU A 49 -9.84 -11.10 40.49
N LYS A 50 -10.77 -10.60 39.67
CA LYS A 50 -10.99 -9.17 39.39
C LYS A 50 -9.84 -8.44 38.69
N TYR A 51 -8.96 -9.16 38.02
CA TYR A 51 -8.01 -8.55 37.08
C TYR A 51 -8.74 -8.11 35.80
N PRO A 52 -8.42 -6.93 35.25
CA PRO A 52 -9.09 -6.41 34.06
C PRO A 52 -8.77 -7.22 32.81
N THR A 53 -7.58 -7.80 32.73
CA THR A 53 -7.11 -8.59 31.59
C THR A 53 -6.29 -9.79 32.06
N TRP A 54 -6.17 -10.80 31.17
CA TRP A 54 -5.22 -11.91 31.36
C TRP A 54 -3.79 -11.41 31.56
N GLU A 55 -3.38 -10.39 30.80
CA GLU A 55 -2.05 -9.80 30.91
C GLU A 55 -1.79 -9.17 32.29
N ALA A 56 -2.78 -8.48 32.86
CA ALA A 56 -2.67 -7.90 34.19
C ALA A 56 -2.50 -9.01 35.25
N TYR A 57 -3.29 -10.09 35.17
CA TYR A 57 -3.18 -11.26 36.04
C TYR A 57 -1.79 -11.91 35.93
N ILE A 58 -1.32 -12.15 34.71
CA ILE A 58 -0.04 -12.81 34.46
C ILE A 58 1.14 -11.99 34.97
N LYS A 59 1.10 -10.67 34.74
CA LYS A 59 2.14 -9.76 35.22
C LYS A 59 2.16 -9.67 36.74
N ALA A 60 0.98 -9.62 37.38
CA ALA A 60 0.87 -9.50 38.83
C ALA A 60 1.27 -10.78 39.57
N GLU A 61 0.76 -11.94 39.13
CA GLU A 61 0.90 -13.21 39.87
C GLU A 61 2.17 -13.98 39.51
N PHE A 62 2.64 -13.89 38.26
CA PHE A 62 3.74 -14.73 37.76
C PHE A 62 4.96 -13.93 37.28
N GLN A 63 4.86 -12.59 37.24
CA GLN A 63 5.94 -11.68 36.82
C GLN A 63 6.52 -12.01 35.43
N ILE A 64 5.72 -12.59 34.54
CA ILE A 64 6.12 -12.87 33.15
C ILE A 64 5.44 -11.90 32.18
N GLY A 65 6.09 -11.65 31.05
CA GLY A 65 5.52 -10.82 29.99
C GLY A 65 4.42 -11.54 29.21
N ARG A 66 3.51 -10.75 28.60
CA ARG A 66 2.40 -11.23 27.77
C ARG A 66 2.84 -12.26 26.72
N ALA A 67 3.89 -11.96 25.96
CA ALA A 67 4.37 -12.84 24.90
C ALA A 67 4.83 -14.19 25.44
N HIS A 68 5.45 -14.23 26.62
CA HIS A 68 5.87 -15.48 27.24
C HIS A 68 4.66 -16.29 27.72
N ALA A 69 3.66 -15.65 28.34
CA ALA A 69 2.46 -16.34 28.78
C ALA A 69 1.67 -16.97 27.61
N TYR A 70 1.52 -16.27 26.48
CA TYR A 70 0.88 -16.87 25.31
C TYR A 70 1.69 -18.02 24.70
N ARG A 71 3.04 -17.96 24.74
CA ARG A 71 3.88 -19.09 24.32
C ARG A 71 3.66 -20.33 25.19
N LEU A 72 3.52 -20.16 26.51
CA LEU A 72 3.22 -21.25 27.43
C LEU A 72 1.82 -21.85 27.17
N LEU A 73 0.82 -21.01 26.85
CA LEU A 73 -0.51 -21.49 26.47
C LEU A 73 -0.48 -22.26 25.15
N ASP A 74 0.22 -21.75 24.14
CA ASP A 74 0.38 -22.43 22.85
C ASP A 74 1.09 -23.78 23.04
N GLN A 75 2.15 -23.82 23.85
CA GLN A 75 2.84 -25.07 24.19
C GLN A 75 1.91 -26.06 24.89
N GLY A 76 1.14 -25.62 25.90
CA GLY A 76 0.20 -26.47 26.62
C GLY A 76 -0.90 -27.05 25.73
N ARG A 77 -1.43 -26.25 24.78
CA ARG A 77 -2.43 -26.71 23.79
C ARG A 77 -1.86 -27.78 22.86
N VAL A 78 -0.63 -27.57 22.38
CA VAL A 78 0.05 -28.55 21.52
C VAL A 78 0.29 -29.85 22.30
N ILE A 79 0.86 -29.78 23.51
CA ILE A 79 1.10 -30.97 24.32
C ILE A 79 -0.21 -31.72 24.58
N SER A 80 -1.29 -31.01 24.95
CA SER A 80 -2.61 -31.63 25.20
C SER A 80 -3.16 -32.35 23.96
N ALA A 81 -3.04 -31.74 22.78
CA ALA A 81 -3.52 -32.34 21.53
C ALA A 81 -2.69 -33.57 21.11
N ILE A 82 -1.37 -33.54 21.35
CA ILE A 82 -0.51 -34.69 21.08
C ILE A 82 -0.75 -35.79 22.12
N GLU A 83 -0.96 -35.45 23.39
CA GLU A 83 -1.39 -36.40 24.43
C GLU A 83 -2.67 -37.13 24.03
N GLU A 84 -3.66 -36.39 23.54
CA GLU A 84 -4.91 -36.99 23.05
C GLU A 84 -4.65 -37.91 21.83
N ALA A 85 -3.76 -37.50 20.92
CA ALA A 85 -3.40 -38.28 19.74
C ALA A 85 -2.63 -39.57 20.07
N THR A 86 -1.85 -39.58 21.15
CA THR A 86 -1.06 -40.75 21.60
C THR A 86 -1.80 -41.64 22.60
N GLY A 87 -3.07 -41.36 22.91
CA GLY A 87 -3.86 -42.15 23.86
C GLY A 87 -3.55 -41.84 25.33
N ASN A 88 -3.37 -40.56 25.67
CA ASN A 88 -3.03 -40.03 26.99
C ASN A 88 -1.65 -40.46 27.52
N LEU A 89 -0.73 -40.80 26.62
CA LEU A 89 0.67 -40.99 26.96
C LEU A 89 1.37 -39.63 26.96
N SER A 90 1.75 -39.13 28.13
CA SER A 90 2.41 -37.82 28.24
C SER A 90 3.70 -37.73 27.41
N PRO A 91 3.71 -36.94 26.32
CA PRO A 91 4.88 -36.59 25.53
C PRO A 91 5.54 -35.31 26.07
N SER A 92 5.12 -34.84 27.25
CA SER A 92 5.46 -33.56 27.85
C SER A 92 6.96 -33.36 28.05
N GLY A 93 7.73 -34.44 28.16
CA GLY A 93 9.19 -34.42 28.18
C GLY A 93 9.88 -34.35 26.82
N ASP A 94 9.17 -34.68 25.73
CA ASP A 94 9.73 -34.87 24.39
C ASP A 94 9.42 -33.68 23.46
N ILE A 95 8.40 -32.87 23.77
CA ILE A 95 8.00 -31.71 22.95
C ILE A 95 8.60 -30.41 23.51
N SER A 96 9.66 -29.93 22.87
CA SER A 96 10.22 -28.60 23.15
C SER A 96 9.26 -27.45 22.80
N GLU A 97 9.41 -26.29 23.45
CA GLU A 97 8.67 -25.06 23.11
C GLU A 97 8.86 -24.67 21.63
N ALA A 98 10.08 -24.83 21.11
CA ALA A 98 10.38 -24.56 19.71
C ALA A 98 9.59 -25.49 18.77
N ALA A 99 9.55 -26.78 19.09
CA ALA A 99 8.76 -27.75 18.33
C ALA A 99 7.26 -27.42 18.38
N ALA A 100 6.74 -27.09 19.56
CA ALA A 100 5.34 -26.69 19.71
C ALA A 100 5.00 -25.47 18.85
N ARG A 101 5.86 -24.44 18.87
CA ARG A 101 5.69 -23.24 18.04
C ARG A 101 5.75 -23.54 16.55
N ASP A 102 6.59 -24.47 16.14
CA ASP A 102 6.75 -24.80 14.71
C ASP A 102 5.54 -25.56 14.16
N ILE A 103 4.84 -26.36 14.98
CA ILE A 103 3.72 -27.21 14.56
C ILE A 103 2.33 -26.68 14.92
N LYS A 104 2.21 -25.65 15.77
CA LYS A 104 0.91 -25.20 16.30
C LYS A 104 -0.11 -24.83 15.22
N ASP A 105 0.34 -24.29 14.09
CA ASP A 105 -0.55 -23.85 13.01
C ASP A 105 -1.10 -25.04 12.20
N ASP A 106 -0.39 -26.17 12.20
CA ASP A 106 -0.73 -27.41 11.48
C ASP A 106 -1.17 -28.53 12.44
N LEU A 107 -1.45 -28.21 13.70
CA LEU A 107 -1.68 -29.16 14.78
C LEU A 107 -2.74 -30.25 14.47
N PRO A 108 -3.90 -29.93 13.84
CA PRO A 108 -4.87 -30.96 13.47
C PRO A 108 -4.31 -32.00 12.49
N ALA A 109 -3.50 -31.55 11.51
CA ALA A 109 -2.88 -32.44 10.54
C ALA A 109 -1.79 -33.31 11.20
N VAL A 110 -0.98 -32.72 12.10
CA VAL A 110 0.02 -33.45 12.88
C VAL A 110 -0.63 -34.52 13.76
N ALA A 111 -1.67 -34.16 14.50
CA ALA A 111 -2.38 -35.10 15.36
C ALA A 111 -3.03 -36.25 14.57
N GLY A 112 -3.62 -35.94 13.41
CA GLY A 112 -4.18 -36.96 12.51
C GLY A 112 -3.13 -37.93 11.97
N GLU A 113 -1.96 -37.41 11.59
CA GLU A 113 -0.85 -38.25 11.09
C GLU A 113 -0.28 -39.15 12.19
N ILE A 114 -0.16 -38.65 13.43
CA ILE A 114 0.25 -39.46 14.59
C ILE A 114 -0.74 -40.60 14.83
N LYS A 115 -2.04 -40.31 14.86
CA LYS A 115 -3.08 -41.34 15.03
C LYS A 115 -2.99 -42.40 13.93
N ALA A 116 -2.81 -41.99 12.67
CA ALA A 116 -2.68 -42.90 11.54
C ALA A 116 -1.45 -43.82 11.65
N ARG A 117 -0.29 -43.31 12.10
CA ARG A 117 0.92 -44.15 12.30
C ARG A 117 0.75 -45.13 13.46
N ILE A 118 0.07 -44.73 14.53
CA ILE A 118 -0.27 -45.62 15.65
C ILE A 118 -1.21 -46.73 15.18
N GLU A 119 -2.22 -46.42 14.38
CA GLU A 119 -3.12 -47.41 13.77
C GLU A 119 -2.37 -48.39 12.84
N GLN A 120 -1.28 -47.93 12.20
CA GLN A 120 -0.37 -48.76 11.40
C GLN A 120 0.60 -49.61 12.26
N GLY A 121 0.53 -49.51 13.59
CA GLY A 121 1.30 -50.32 14.53
C GLY A 121 2.59 -49.67 15.04
N GLU A 122 2.83 -48.40 14.77
CA GLU A 122 3.98 -47.67 15.33
C GLU A 122 3.78 -47.34 16.82
N GLU A 123 4.87 -47.39 17.61
CA GLU A 123 4.81 -47.02 19.02
C GLU A 123 4.40 -45.53 19.17
N PRO A 124 3.42 -45.17 20.03
CA PRO A 124 2.89 -43.81 20.13
C PRO A 124 3.94 -42.70 20.35
N ARG A 125 4.95 -42.97 21.18
CA ARG A 125 6.04 -42.02 21.44
C ARG A 125 6.91 -41.80 20.21
N LYS A 126 7.20 -42.88 19.48
CA LYS A 126 7.99 -42.84 18.25
C LYS A 126 7.22 -42.10 17.15
N ALA A 127 5.95 -42.47 16.94
CA ALA A 127 5.07 -41.79 15.98
C ALA A 127 5.00 -40.28 16.21
N ALA A 128 4.80 -39.84 17.47
CA ALA A 128 4.77 -38.42 17.80
C ALA A 128 6.11 -37.72 17.51
N THR A 129 7.23 -38.33 17.91
CA THR A 129 8.56 -37.75 17.71
C THR A 129 8.90 -37.63 16.22
N ASP A 130 8.65 -38.68 15.44
CA ASP A 130 9.00 -38.74 14.02
C ASP A 130 8.14 -37.77 13.20
N VAL A 131 6.81 -37.74 13.42
CA VAL A 131 5.93 -36.78 12.72
C VAL A 131 6.32 -35.34 13.03
N ILE A 132 6.59 -35.00 14.30
CA ILE A 132 6.99 -33.65 14.68
C ILE A 132 8.33 -33.28 14.02
N ALA A 133 9.31 -34.19 14.02
CA ALA A 133 10.60 -33.97 13.37
C ALA A 133 10.46 -33.75 11.85
N GLU A 134 9.65 -34.56 11.19
CA GLU A 134 9.38 -34.46 9.75
C GLU A 134 8.72 -33.14 9.36
N LYS A 135 7.70 -32.70 10.12
CA LYS A 135 7.04 -31.41 9.89
C LYS A 135 8.00 -30.24 10.03
N ARG A 136 8.87 -30.27 11.05
CA ARG A 136 9.89 -29.23 11.25
C ARG A 136 10.89 -29.21 10.10
N ALA A 137 11.38 -30.38 9.69
CA ALA A 137 12.28 -30.48 8.53
C ALA A 137 11.61 -29.97 7.24
N ALA A 138 10.32 -30.24 7.03
CA ALA A 138 9.57 -29.71 5.89
C ALA A 138 9.44 -28.18 5.95
N LYS A 139 9.16 -27.61 7.13
CA LYS A 139 9.06 -26.16 7.34
C LYS A 139 10.41 -25.46 7.09
N ASP A 140 11.51 -26.05 7.55
CA ASP A 140 12.85 -25.53 7.32
C ASP A 140 13.24 -25.58 5.84
N LYS A 141 12.94 -26.67 5.14
CA LYS A 141 13.11 -26.76 3.67
C LYS A 141 12.28 -25.71 2.94
N ALA A 142 11.01 -25.53 3.31
CA ALA A 142 10.15 -24.52 2.71
C ALA A 142 10.69 -23.09 2.94
N LYS A 143 11.21 -22.81 4.15
CA LYS A 143 11.84 -21.53 4.47
C LYS A 143 13.12 -21.31 3.66
N ALA A 144 13.96 -22.35 3.51
CA ALA A 144 15.17 -22.29 2.70
C ALA A 144 14.83 -22.04 1.22
N LEU A 145 13.80 -22.71 0.69
CA LEU A 145 13.32 -22.50 -0.67
C LEU A 145 12.81 -21.07 -0.88
N LYS A 146 11.98 -20.56 0.03
CA LYS A 146 11.50 -19.17 -0.02
C LYS A 146 12.65 -18.18 0.02
N LYS A 147 13.66 -18.42 0.86
CA LYS A 147 14.86 -17.57 0.93
C LYS A 147 15.64 -17.61 -0.39
N ALA A 148 15.83 -18.79 -0.98
CA ALA A 148 16.48 -18.93 -2.27
C ALA A 148 15.71 -18.23 -3.39
N GLN A 149 14.38 -18.37 -3.42
CA GLN A 149 13.51 -17.63 -4.35
C GLN A 149 13.63 -16.12 -4.16
N GLN A 150 13.65 -15.64 -2.92
CA GLN A 150 13.81 -14.21 -2.63
C GLN A 150 15.15 -13.70 -3.15
N VAL A 151 16.25 -14.43 -2.92
CA VAL A 151 17.58 -14.07 -3.43
C VAL A 151 17.59 -14.00 -4.95
N GLU A 152 16.92 -14.95 -5.62
CA GLU A 152 16.80 -14.94 -7.08
C GLU A 152 15.95 -13.78 -7.59
N HIS A 153 14.82 -13.47 -6.94
CA HIS A 153 14.01 -12.29 -7.25
C HIS A 153 14.78 -10.99 -7.04
N ASP A 154 15.58 -10.89 -5.98
CA ASP A 154 16.43 -9.74 -5.73
C ASP A 154 17.50 -9.59 -6.83
N ARG A 155 18.14 -10.71 -7.24
CA ARG A 155 19.09 -10.73 -8.37
C ARG A 155 18.44 -10.23 -9.67
N GLN A 156 17.25 -10.76 -10.00
CA GLN A 156 16.52 -10.36 -11.20
C GLN A 156 16.13 -8.88 -11.18
N ARG A 157 15.72 -8.36 -10.01
CA ARG A 157 15.41 -6.94 -9.84
C ARG A 157 16.65 -6.07 -10.03
N ASP A 158 17.80 -6.49 -9.52
CA ASP A 158 19.05 -5.76 -9.66
C ASP A 158 19.56 -5.77 -11.12
N GLU A 159 19.44 -6.91 -11.82
CA GLU A 159 19.72 -7.02 -13.26
C GLU A 159 18.79 -6.13 -14.09
N ALA A 160 17.49 -6.15 -13.80
CA ALA A 160 16.52 -5.27 -14.45
C ALA A 160 16.84 -3.80 -14.19
N ARG A 161 17.22 -3.43 -12.96
CA ARG A 161 17.65 -2.07 -12.61
C ARG A 161 18.92 -1.67 -13.38
N ALA A 162 19.87 -2.58 -13.54
CA ALA A 162 21.11 -2.34 -14.29
C ALA A 162 20.85 -2.19 -15.80
N ALA A 163 19.85 -2.88 -16.34
CA ALA A 163 19.47 -2.82 -17.75
C ALA A 163 18.62 -1.58 -18.12
N LEU A 164 18.17 -0.79 -17.15
CA LEU A 164 17.38 0.42 -17.43
C LEU A 164 18.17 1.45 -18.25
N PRO A 165 17.49 2.20 -19.14
CA PRO A 165 18.07 3.38 -19.80
C PRO A 165 18.59 4.40 -18.79
N GLU A 166 19.69 5.07 -19.14
CA GLU A 166 20.41 5.96 -18.23
C GLU A 166 19.55 7.12 -17.71
N ALA A 167 18.65 7.66 -18.55
CA ALA A 167 17.69 8.68 -18.15
C ALA A 167 16.75 8.21 -17.03
N ILE A 168 16.33 6.93 -17.05
CA ILE A 168 15.45 6.36 -16.01
C ILE A 168 16.24 6.11 -14.73
N LYS A 169 17.50 5.63 -14.83
CA LYS A 169 18.37 5.45 -13.67
C LYS A 169 18.58 6.77 -12.94
N GLN A 170 18.87 7.86 -13.67
CA GLN A 170 19.03 9.20 -13.11
C GLN A 170 17.75 9.69 -12.41
N HIS A 171 16.58 9.50 -13.04
CA HIS A 171 15.30 9.83 -12.42
C HIS A 171 15.04 9.02 -11.13
N THR A 172 15.33 7.72 -11.13
CA THR A 172 15.17 6.89 -9.92
C THR A 172 16.15 7.27 -8.81
N ALA A 173 17.40 7.60 -9.14
CA ALA A 173 18.39 8.04 -8.17
C ALA A 173 18.02 9.39 -7.54
N ALA A 174 17.55 10.35 -8.35
CA ALA A 174 17.05 11.62 -7.85
C ALA A 174 15.86 11.43 -6.90
N ARG A 175 14.92 10.53 -7.23
CA ARG A 175 13.80 10.18 -6.35
C ARG A 175 14.27 9.51 -5.06
N ASP A 176 15.18 8.53 -5.15
CA ASP A 176 15.72 7.81 -4.00
C ASP A 176 16.47 8.76 -3.04
N GLU A 177 17.18 9.76 -3.57
CA GLU A 177 17.83 10.82 -2.78
C GLU A 177 16.83 11.74 -2.08
N VAL A 178 15.73 12.11 -2.75
CA VAL A 178 14.64 12.90 -2.13
C VAL A 178 13.99 12.10 -1.00
N VAL A 179 13.72 10.81 -1.22
CA VAL A 179 13.16 9.90 -0.20
C VAL A 179 14.14 9.69 0.96
N ALA A 180 15.44 9.54 0.69
CA ALA A 180 16.45 9.42 1.74
C ALA A 180 16.56 10.70 2.59
N LYS A 181 16.50 11.88 1.94
CA LYS A 181 16.44 13.18 2.63
C LYS A 181 15.14 13.36 3.44
N ALA A 182 14.01 12.85 2.95
CA ALA A 182 12.75 12.85 3.70
C ALA A 182 12.82 11.94 4.95
N LYS A 183 13.40 10.74 4.84
CA LYS A 183 13.61 9.84 5.98
C LYS A 183 14.52 10.41 7.06
N THR A 184 15.59 11.13 6.69
CA THR A 184 16.51 11.72 7.66
C THR A 184 15.95 12.98 8.33
N THR A 185 15.00 13.66 7.69
CA THR A 185 14.29 14.82 8.24
C THR A 185 13.05 14.44 9.06
N GLY A 186 12.74 13.15 9.18
CA GLY A 186 11.61 12.64 9.97
C GLY A 186 10.25 12.89 9.32
N VAL A 187 10.22 13.21 8.03
CA VAL A 187 8.97 13.29 7.26
C VAL A 187 8.62 11.87 6.83
N ASP A 188 7.45 11.40 7.27
CA ASP A 188 6.92 10.09 6.92
C ASP A 188 6.77 9.99 5.39
N VAL A 189 7.48 9.03 4.77
CA VAL A 189 7.53 8.88 3.30
C VAL A 189 6.16 8.48 2.76
N GLU A 190 5.37 7.71 3.51
CA GLU A 190 3.97 7.43 3.15
C GLU A 190 3.12 8.71 3.19
N ALA A 191 3.43 9.63 4.11
CA ALA A 191 2.80 10.95 4.10
C ALA A 191 3.26 11.81 2.93
N VAL A 192 4.51 11.72 2.46
CA VAL A 192 4.98 12.45 1.27
C VAL A 192 4.30 11.96 0.00
N ASP A 193 4.24 10.65 -0.21
CA ASP A 193 3.54 10.07 -1.36
C ASP A 193 2.04 10.37 -1.28
N ARG A 194 1.44 10.30 -0.08
CA ARG A 194 0.05 10.65 0.13
C ARG A 194 -0.22 12.14 -0.05
N ILE A 195 0.70 13.03 0.35
CA ILE A 195 0.61 14.47 0.13
C ILE A 195 0.70 14.76 -1.37
N ALA A 196 1.61 14.13 -2.11
CA ALA A 196 1.72 14.30 -3.55
C ALA A 196 0.44 13.86 -4.28
N GLU A 197 -0.11 12.69 -3.92
CA GLU A 197 -1.42 12.25 -4.44
C GLU A 197 -2.54 13.25 -4.10
N LEU A 198 -2.61 13.72 -2.85
CA LEU A 198 -3.63 14.68 -2.43
C LEU A 198 -3.47 16.03 -3.13
N GLU A 199 -2.25 16.49 -3.38
CA GLU A 199 -1.96 17.73 -4.11
C GLU A 199 -2.37 17.64 -5.57
N ASP A 200 -2.15 16.49 -6.22
CA ASP A 200 -2.61 16.24 -7.59
C ASP A 200 -4.15 16.19 -7.68
N HIS A 201 -4.80 15.51 -6.73
CA HIS A 201 -6.26 15.51 -6.61
C HIS A 201 -6.84 16.90 -6.33
N VAL A 202 -6.19 17.69 -5.46
CA VAL A 202 -6.60 19.07 -5.19
C VAL A 202 -6.46 19.92 -6.44
N ARG A 203 -5.38 19.77 -7.22
CA ARG A 203 -5.19 20.51 -8.48
C ARG A 203 -6.28 20.17 -9.51
N GLU A 204 -6.66 18.91 -9.61
CA GLU A 204 -7.76 18.47 -10.48
C GLU A 204 -9.10 19.05 -10.02
N LEU A 205 -9.41 18.97 -8.71
CA LEU A 205 -10.63 19.55 -8.14
C LEU A 205 -10.68 21.08 -8.25
N GLU A 206 -9.55 21.76 -8.14
CA GLU A 206 -9.46 23.21 -8.34
C GLU A 206 -9.70 23.58 -9.79
N ALA A 207 -9.15 22.82 -10.74
CA ALA A 207 -9.42 23.01 -12.17
C ALA A 207 -10.89 22.73 -12.50
N GLU A 208 -11.48 21.68 -11.94
CA GLU A 208 -12.90 21.37 -12.11
C GLU A 208 -13.80 22.44 -11.47
N ASN A 209 -13.48 22.91 -10.27
CA ASN A 209 -14.20 24.01 -9.63
C ASN A 209 -14.08 25.31 -10.42
N ALA A 210 -12.91 25.61 -10.99
CA ALA A 210 -12.74 26.76 -11.87
C ALA A 210 -13.61 26.63 -13.13
N ARG A 211 -13.68 25.44 -13.73
CA ARG A 211 -14.56 25.14 -14.87
C ARG A 211 -16.03 25.31 -14.50
N LEU A 212 -16.46 24.73 -13.38
CA LEU A 212 -17.85 24.80 -12.90
C LEU A 212 -18.25 26.23 -12.52
N LYS A 213 -17.34 27.02 -11.93
CA LYS A 213 -17.58 28.45 -11.69
C LYS A 213 -17.75 29.22 -12.99
N ALA A 214 -16.87 29.02 -13.97
CA ALA A 214 -16.98 29.64 -15.28
C ALA A 214 -18.26 29.21 -16.03
N GLU A 215 -18.70 27.97 -15.84
CA GLU A 215 -19.98 27.50 -16.39
C GLU A 215 -21.17 28.12 -15.69
N ASN A 216 -21.17 28.17 -14.35
CA ASN A 216 -22.22 28.83 -13.57
C ASN A 216 -22.32 30.34 -13.87
N GLU A 217 -21.20 31.01 -14.13
CA GLU A 217 -21.20 32.42 -14.55
C GLU A 217 -21.99 32.64 -15.84
N LYS A 218 -21.92 31.71 -16.81
CA LYS A 218 -22.72 31.81 -18.06
C LYS A 218 -24.23 31.79 -17.79
N PHE A 219 -24.63 31.17 -16.69
CA PHE A 219 -26.03 31.02 -16.30
C PHE A 219 -26.45 31.97 -15.19
N ALA A 220 -25.54 32.80 -14.65
CA ALA A 220 -25.82 33.69 -13.52
C ALA A 220 -26.96 34.66 -13.83
N ASP A 221 -26.93 35.29 -15.00
CA ASP A 221 -27.98 36.23 -15.43
C ASP A 221 -29.33 35.54 -15.64
N MET A 222 -29.31 34.33 -16.23
CA MET A 222 -30.51 33.51 -16.39
C MET A 222 -31.08 33.08 -15.05
N TRP A 223 -30.23 32.79 -14.06
CA TRP A 223 -30.67 32.42 -12.72
C TRP A 223 -31.37 33.58 -12.01
N VAL A 224 -30.86 34.81 -12.13
CA VAL A 224 -31.52 36.01 -11.59
C VAL A 224 -32.89 36.22 -12.24
N GLN A 225 -32.97 36.07 -13.57
CA GLN A 225 -34.26 36.13 -14.28
C GLN A 225 -35.22 35.03 -13.82
N TYR A 226 -34.72 33.81 -13.62
CA TYR A 226 -35.49 32.70 -13.08
C TYR A 226 -36.01 32.97 -11.66
N GLN A 227 -35.20 33.56 -10.78
CA GLN A 227 -35.65 33.94 -9.43
C GLN A 227 -36.74 35.01 -9.46
N ASN A 228 -36.69 35.95 -10.42
CA ASN A 228 -37.64 37.06 -10.52
C ASN A 228 -38.99 36.69 -11.15
N GLY A 229 -39.07 35.60 -11.93
CA GLY A 229 -40.32 35.26 -12.64
C GLY A 229 -40.37 33.87 -13.25
N GLY A 230 -39.51 32.95 -12.80
CA GLY A 230 -39.38 31.61 -13.34
C GLY A 230 -38.90 31.59 -14.79
N PHE A 231 -39.18 30.48 -15.49
CA PHE A 231 -38.78 30.32 -16.90
C PHE A 231 -39.41 31.34 -17.85
N GLY A 232 -40.57 31.93 -17.50
CA GLY A 232 -41.21 32.95 -18.32
C GLY A 232 -40.36 34.21 -18.49
N ALA A 233 -39.74 34.68 -17.40
CA ALA A 233 -38.85 35.84 -17.43
C ALA A 233 -37.54 35.55 -18.20
N VAL A 234 -37.00 34.33 -18.07
CA VAL A 234 -35.82 33.89 -18.82
C VAL A 234 -36.08 33.87 -20.33
N ILE A 235 -37.21 33.29 -20.74
CA ILE A 235 -37.60 33.22 -22.15
C ILE A 235 -37.79 34.62 -22.72
N ALA A 236 -38.51 35.50 -22.03
CA ALA A 236 -38.73 36.87 -22.49
C ALA A 236 -37.41 37.65 -22.67
N GLY A 237 -36.47 37.50 -21.73
CA GLY A 237 -35.14 38.12 -21.84
C GLY A 237 -34.34 37.61 -23.05
N LYS A 238 -34.37 36.29 -23.30
CA LYS A 238 -33.69 35.69 -24.46
C LYS A 238 -34.36 36.02 -25.78
N ASP A 239 -35.68 36.15 -25.82
CA ASP A 239 -36.41 36.60 -27.01
C ASP A 239 -36.05 38.03 -27.40
N GLU A 240 -35.83 38.92 -26.42
CA GLU A 240 -35.33 40.28 -26.67
C GLU A 240 -33.90 40.25 -27.24
N GLU A 241 -33.01 39.46 -26.66
CA GLU A 241 -31.63 39.30 -27.14
C GLU A 241 -31.59 38.78 -28.58
N ILE A 242 -32.39 37.76 -28.89
CA ILE A 242 -32.53 37.20 -30.25
C ILE A 242 -33.04 38.28 -31.22
N ARG A 243 -34.01 39.10 -30.81
CA ARG A 243 -34.53 40.19 -31.65
C ARG A 243 -33.45 41.22 -31.95
N ALA A 244 -32.70 41.65 -30.94
CA ALA A 244 -31.61 42.62 -31.09
C ALA A 244 -30.50 42.08 -32.00
N LEU A 245 -30.09 40.82 -31.83
CA LEU A 245 -29.08 40.17 -32.67
C LEU A 245 -29.54 40.04 -34.13
N LYS A 246 -30.81 39.67 -34.35
CA LYS A 246 -31.38 39.62 -35.71
C LYS A 246 -31.39 41.00 -36.38
N ALA A 247 -31.76 42.05 -35.63
CA ALA A 247 -31.74 43.41 -36.16
C ALA A 247 -30.31 43.85 -36.55
N ARG A 248 -29.31 43.56 -35.70
CA ARG A 248 -27.89 43.82 -36.01
C ARG A 248 -27.44 43.06 -37.25
N LEU A 249 -27.77 41.77 -37.36
CA LEU A 249 -27.40 40.95 -38.52
C LEU A 249 -27.97 41.51 -39.83
N VAL A 250 -29.22 41.98 -39.81
CA VAL A 250 -29.85 42.63 -40.98
C VAL A 250 -29.09 43.91 -41.32
N GLN A 251 -28.81 44.76 -40.33
CA GLN A 251 -28.07 46.00 -40.54
C GLN A 251 -26.67 45.75 -41.11
N GLU A 252 -25.92 44.80 -40.55
CA GLU A 252 -24.59 44.40 -41.04
C GLU A 252 -24.65 43.86 -42.46
N SER A 253 -25.70 43.09 -42.79
CA SER A 253 -25.93 42.57 -44.14
C SER A 253 -26.24 43.70 -45.13
N GLU A 254 -27.08 44.66 -44.75
CA GLU A 254 -27.39 45.85 -45.56
C GLU A 254 -26.16 46.72 -45.78
N HIS A 255 -25.37 46.95 -44.73
CA HIS A 255 -24.10 47.64 -44.84
C HIS A 255 -23.18 46.92 -45.81
N LYS A 256 -22.98 45.60 -45.65
CA LYS A 256 -22.12 44.80 -46.54
C LYS A 256 -22.61 44.85 -47.99
N ALA A 257 -23.92 44.74 -48.23
CA ALA A 257 -24.52 44.88 -49.55
C ALA A 257 -24.28 46.29 -50.14
N GLY A 258 -24.43 47.33 -49.33
CA GLY A 258 -24.16 48.72 -49.71
C GLY A 258 -22.68 48.96 -50.05
N TRP A 259 -21.77 48.40 -49.25
CA TRP A 259 -20.33 48.42 -49.52
C TRP A 259 -20.00 47.72 -50.85
N MET A 260 -20.56 46.53 -51.08
CA MET A 260 -20.40 45.81 -52.36
C MET A 260 -20.98 46.59 -53.55
N GLY A 261 -22.14 47.23 -53.39
CA GLY A 261 -22.75 48.06 -54.42
C GLY A 261 -21.87 49.25 -54.78
N ARG A 262 -21.34 49.97 -53.77
CA ARG A 262 -20.38 51.06 -53.99
C ARG A 262 -19.12 50.55 -54.69
N ALA A 263 -18.54 49.45 -54.22
CA ALA A 263 -17.34 48.86 -54.82
C ALA A 263 -17.55 48.52 -56.30
N LYS A 264 -18.69 47.93 -56.67
CA LYS A 264 -19.06 47.66 -58.07
C LYS A 264 -19.22 48.94 -58.89
N SER A 265 -19.83 49.98 -58.33
CA SER A 265 -19.97 51.29 -59.01
C SER A 265 -18.61 51.95 -59.25
N TRP A 266 -17.70 51.89 -58.27
CA TRP A 266 -16.31 52.35 -58.45
C TRP A 266 -15.58 51.54 -59.51
N GLN A 267 -15.73 50.21 -59.49
CA GLN A 267 -15.16 49.32 -60.51
C GLN A 267 -15.68 49.67 -61.91
N LYS A 268 -17.00 49.87 -62.08
CA LYS A 268 -17.59 50.27 -63.37
C LYS A 268 -17.05 51.61 -63.84
N ARG A 269 -16.98 52.62 -62.96
CA ARG A 269 -16.47 53.94 -63.30
C ARG A 269 -14.99 53.91 -63.69
N ALA A 270 -14.20 53.05 -63.05
CA ALA A 270 -12.81 52.83 -63.45
C ALA A 270 -12.73 52.25 -64.87
N ILE A 271 -13.53 51.22 -65.17
CA ILE A 271 -13.63 50.63 -66.51
C ILE A 271 -14.05 51.67 -67.57
N ASP A 272 -15.08 52.47 -67.29
CA ASP A 272 -15.56 53.53 -68.20
C ASP A 272 -14.52 54.62 -68.45
N LEU A 273 -13.62 54.87 -67.48
CA LEU A 273 -12.48 55.78 -67.61
C LEU A 273 -11.25 55.13 -68.30
N GLY A 274 -11.41 53.95 -68.87
CA GLY A 274 -10.37 53.23 -69.62
C GLY A 274 -9.41 52.41 -68.76
N TRP A 275 -9.68 52.27 -67.46
CA TRP A 275 -8.89 51.39 -66.60
C TRP A 275 -9.35 49.95 -66.81
N SER A 276 -8.56 49.19 -67.58
CA SER A 276 -8.75 47.75 -67.73
C SER A 276 -7.92 46.98 -66.69
N SER A 277 -8.38 45.78 -66.31
CA SER A 277 -7.60 44.89 -65.45
C SER A 277 -6.40 44.25 -66.16
N ASP A 278 -6.34 44.33 -67.49
CA ASP A 278 -5.20 43.86 -68.28
C ASP A 278 -4.18 44.99 -68.44
N VAL A 279 -3.12 44.89 -67.64
CA VAL A 279 -1.87 45.59 -67.89
C VAL A 279 -1.11 44.78 -68.93
N VAL A 280 -1.21 45.15 -70.21
CA VAL A 280 -0.28 44.62 -71.23
C VAL A 280 1.06 45.34 -71.06
N ILE A 281 1.98 44.72 -70.32
CA ILE A 281 3.38 45.17 -70.22
C ILE A 281 4.14 44.59 -71.42
N PRO A 282 4.64 45.40 -72.36
CA PRO A 282 5.54 44.91 -73.39
C PRO A 282 6.86 44.52 -72.74
N LEU A 283 7.14 43.22 -72.67
CA LEU A 283 8.47 42.73 -72.33
C LEU A 283 9.21 42.51 -73.64
N ASP A 284 10.02 43.48 -74.06
CA ASP A 284 11.21 43.25 -74.89
C ASP A 284 12.02 44.54 -75.07
N GLN A 285 13.17 44.63 -74.39
CA GLN A 285 14.49 44.73 -75.03
C GLN A 285 15.59 44.81 -73.95
N GLN A 286 16.12 43.63 -73.60
CA GLN A 286 17.50 43.49 -73.14
C GLN A 286 18.46 43.60 -74.34
N SER A 287 19.75 43.84 -74.02
CA SER A 287 20.97 43.81 -74.86
C SER A 287 21.42 45.22 -75.27
N SER A 288 22.66 45.67 -75.12
CA SER A 288 23.97 45.06 -74.83
C SER A 288 24.98 46.22 -74.70
N ILE A 289 25.78 46.30 -73.63
CA ILE A 289 27.25 46.05 -73.58
C ILE A 289 28.12 46.90 -74.55
N ASP A 290 29.09 47.59 -73.93
CA ASP A 290 30.38 48.12 -74.40
C ASP A 290 30.43 49.19 -75.51
N GLU A 291 30.93 50.38 -75.15
CA GLU A 291 32.16 50.89 -75.79
C GLU A 291 32.88 51.95 -74.93
N VAL A 292 34.19 51.76 -74.83
CA VAL A 292 35.21 52.58 -74.19
C VAL A 292 35.48 53.84 -75.03
N ILE A 293 35.64 55.02 -74.42
CA ILE A 293 36.31 56.17 -75.06
C ILE A 293 37.28 56.84 -74.06
N PRO A 294 38.51 57.20 -74.50
CA PRO A 294 39.69 57.38 -73.65
C PRO A 294 39.96 58.84 -73.23
N LEU A 295 40.94 58.98 -72.33
CA LEU A 295 41.54 60.21 -71.84
C LEU A 295 42.37 60.92 -72.93
N ASP A 296 42.02 62.17 -73.20
CA ASP A 296 42.92 63.28 -73.55
C ASP A 296 42.50 64.52 -72.73
#